data_AF-A0A392S239-F1
#
_entry.id   AF-A0A392S239-F1
#
_cell.length_a   1.000
_cell.length_b   1.000
_cell.length_c   1.000
_cell.angle_alpha   90.00
_cell.angle_beta   90.00
_cell.angle_gamma   90.00
#
_symmetry.space_group_name_H-M   'P 1'
#
loop_
_entity.id
_entity.type
_entity.pdbx_description
1 polymer ?
#
loop_
_entity_poly.entity_id
_entity_poly.type
_entity_poly.pdbx_seq_one_letter_code
_entity_poly.pdbx_strand_id
1 'polypeptide(L)' 'GVAVVLTNQVVSQVDGSAMFAGPQTKPIGGNIMAHATTTRLALRKGRGEERICKVISSPCLAEAEARFQILGEGVSDVKD' A
#
# COMPACT_ATOMS: atom_id res chain seq x y z
N GLY A 1 21.55 -8.53 10.82
CA GLY A 1 21.21 -7.49 9.83
C GLY A 1 20.21 -6.53 10.44
N VAL A 2 20.01 -5.35 9.84
CA VAL A 2 19.03 -4.35 10.28
C VAL A 2 17.89 -4.30 9.26
N ALA A 3 16.64 -4.28 9.73
CA ALA A 3 15.48 -4.08 8.86
C ALA A 3 15.34 -2.59 8.50
N VAL A 4 15.12 -2.30 7.21
CA VAL A 4 14.91 -0.92 6.71
C VAL A 4 13.48 -0.80 6.20
N VAL A 5 12.73 0.13 6.76
CA VAL A 5 11.33 0.40 6.40
C VAL A 5 11.23 1.83 5.88
N LEU A 6 10.56 2.01 4.74
CA LEU A 6 10.39 3.29 4.08
C LEU A 6 8.90 3.58 3.90
N THR A 7 8.48 4.81 4.15
CA THR A 7 7.16 5.32 3.78
C THR A 7 7.24 6.02 2.43
N ASN A 8 6.21 5.86 1.60
CA ASN A 8 6.13 6.56 0.31
C ASN A 8 4.78 7.27 0.15
N GLN A 9 4.82 8.39 -0.57
CA GLN A 9 3.63 9.16 -0.92
C GLN A 9 3.07 8.69 -2.27
N VAL A 10 1.80 9.01 -2.52
CA VAL A 10 1.12 8.73 -3.78
C VAL A 10 0.67 10.00 -4.46
N VAL A 11 0.56 9.96 -5.78
CA VAL A 11 0.01 11.03 -6.60
C VAL A 11 -1.10 10.49 -7.49
N SER A 12 -2.04 11.36 -7.88
CA SER A 12 -3.07 11.01 -8.84
C SER A 12 -2.47 10.73 -10.22
N GLN A 13 -2.95 9.67 -10.86
CA GLN A 13 -2.70 9.43 -12.28
C GLN A 13 -3.71 10.26 -13.09
N VAL A 14 -3.20 11.12 -13.97
CA VAL A 14 -3.99 12.10 -14.74
C VAL A 14 -3.83 11.92 -16.26
N ASP A 15 -3.37 10.74 -16.70
CA ASP A 15 -3.22 10.41 -18.11
C ASP A 15 -4.55 9.92 -18.73
N GLY A 16 -4.55 9.66 -20.04
CA GLY A 16 -5.75 9.24 -20.77
C GLY A 16 -6.40 7.94 -20.27
N SER A 17 -5.68 7.11 -19.50
CA SER A 17 -6.26 5.89 -18.90
C SER A 17 -7.15 6.20 -17.70
N ALA A 18 -6.90 7.31 -17.01
CA ALA A 18 -7.72 7.78 -15.88
C ALA A 18 -9.14 8.20 -16.30
N MET A 19 -9.36 8.50 -17.58
CA MET A 19 -10.70 8.85 -18.10
C MET A 19 -11.66 7.66 -18.13
N PHE A 20 -11.15 6.42 -18.14
CA PHE A 20 -11.97 5.20 -18.22
C PHE A 20 -11.92 4.34 -16.95
N ALA A 21 -10.81 4.39 -16.20
CA ALA A 21 -10.59 3.58 -14.99
C ALA A 21 -10.88 4.32 -13.68
N GLY A 22 -11.37 5.57 -13.75
CA GLY A 22 -11.53 6.44 -12.59
C GLY A 22 -10.18 6.91 -12.01
N PRO A 23 -10.21 7.74 -10.94
CA PRO A 23 -9.00 8.28 -10.34
C PRO A 23 -8.17 7.15 -9.69
N GLN A 24 -7.07 6.80 -10.34
CA GLN A 24 -6.06 5.87 -9.82
C GLN A 24 -4.93 6.64 -9.13
N THR A 25 -4.40 6.09 -8.04
CA THR A 25 -3.22 6.65 -7.37
C THR A 25 -2.01 5.78 -7.66
N LYS A 26 -0.85 6.42 -7.92
CA LYS A 26 0.41 5.72 -8.16
C LYS A 26 1.47 6.15 -7.13
N PRO A 27 2.36 5.25 -6.70
CA PRO A 27 3.47 5.61 -5.83
C PRO A 27 4.48 6.49 -6.56
N ILE A 28 5.09 7.45 -5.87
CA ILE A 28 6.14 8.29 -6.44
C ILE A 28 7.48 7.55 -6.51
N GLY A 29 8.40 8.07 -7.35
CA GLY A 29 9.75 7.54 -7.52
C GLY A 29 9.92 6.50 -8.64
N GLY A 30 8.82 6.04 -9.26
CA GLY A 30 8.84 5.21 -10.46
C GLY A 30 9.72 3.97 -10.34
N ASN A 31 10.44 3.64 -11.42
CA ASN A 31 11.28 2.45 -11.50
C ASN A 31 12.40 2.43 -10.45
N ILE A 32 12.94 3.59 -10.06
CA ILE A 32 14.02 3.65 -9.06
C ILE A 32 13.54 3.05 -7.73
N MET A 33 12.42 3.55 -7.22
CA MET A 33 11.81 2.98 -6.01
C MET A 33 11.36 1.53 -6.25
N ALA A 34 10.90 1.21 -7.45
CA ALA A 34 10.45 -0.14 -7.78
C ALA A 34 11.59 -1.19 -7.73
N HIS A 35 12.83 -0.79 -8.04
CA HIS A 35 14.00 -1.67 -7.99
C HIS A 35 14.74 -1.62 -6.65
N ALA A 36 14.71 -0.49 -5.94
CA ALA A 36 15.43 -0.31 -4.69
C ALA A 36 14.79 -1.08 -3.51
N THR A 37 13.47 -1.30 -3.55
CA THR A 37 12.73 -2.01 -2.50
C THR A 37 12.50 -3.47 -2.86
N THR A 38 12.64 -4.37 -1.89
CA THR A 38 12.37 -5.81 -2.08
C THR A 38 10.91 -6.17 -1.84
N THR A 39 10.25 -5.53 -0.87
CA THR A 39 8.82 -5.76 -0.57
C THR A 39 8.10 -4.42 -0.53
N ARG A 40 6.95 -4.33 -1.21
CA ARG A 40 6.10 -3.15 -1.22
C ARG A 40 4.68 -3.48 -0.76
N LEU A 41 4.18 -2.65 0.14
CA LEU A 41 2.85 -2.74 0.72
C LEU A 41 2.05 -1.49 0.35
N ALA A 42 0.85 -1.68 -0.19
CA ALA A 42 -0.09 -0.59 -0.44
C ALA A 42 -1.12 -0.56 0.69
N LEU A 43 -1.23 0.58 1.37
CA LEU A 43 -2.18 0.81 2.44
C LEU A 43 -3.35 1.65 1.93
N ARG A 44 -4.58 1.20 2.18
CA ARG A 44 -5.81 1.97 1.90
C ARG A 44 -6.72 2.01 3.11
N LYS A 45 -7.57 3.04 3.17
CA LYS A 45 -8.61 3.15 4.20
C LYS A 45 -9.72 2.14 3.92
N GLY A 46 -10.14 1.41 4.96
CA GLY A 46 -11.35 0.58 4.98
C GLY A 46 -12.53 1.36 5.59
N ARG A 47 -13.49 0.64 6.16
CA ARG A 47 -14.63 1.24 6.87
C ARG A 47 -14.24 1.60 8.29
N GLY A 48 -14.57 2.82 8.74
CA GLY A 48 -14.27 3.27 10.11
C GLY A 48 -12.77 3.26 10.40
N GLU A 49 -12.38 2.50 11.42
CA GLU A 49 -10.98 2.38 11.86
C GLU A 49 -10.20 1.29 11.11
N GLU A 50 -10.87 0.49 10.27
CA GLU A 50 -10.22 -0.51 9.45
C GLU A 50 -9.32 0.09 8.37
N ARG A 51 -8.25 -0.63 8.08
CA ARG A 51 -7.27 -0.38 7.04
C ARG A 51 -6.98 -1.70 6.34
N ILE A 52 -6.60 -1.59 5.08
CA ILE A 52 -6.34 -2.74 4.23
C ILE A 52 -4.93 -2.59 3.69
N CYS A 53 -4.11 -3.61 3.92
CA CYS A 53 -2.75 -3.72 3.43
C CYS A 53 -2.71 -4.75 2.30
N LYS A 54 -2.32 -4.32 1.11
CA LYS A 54 -2.09 -5.21 -0.04
C LYS A 54 -0.60 -5.40 -0.27
N VAL A 55 -0.14 -6.63 -0.37
CA VAL A 55 1.18 -6.94 -0.94
C VAL A 55 1.10 -6.69 -2.44
N ILE A 56 1.76 -5.64 -2.92
CA ILE A 56 1.77 -5.32 -4.36
C ILE A 56 2.98 -5.90 -5.08
N SER A 57 4.05 -6.20 -4.34
CA SER A 57 5.26 -6.79 -4.90
C SER A 57 6.12 -7.34 -3.78
N SER A 58 6.55 -8.59 -3.93
CA SER A 58 7.53 -9.25 -3.08
C SER A 58 8.12 -10.44 -3.83
N PRO A 59 9.41 -10.76 -3.70
CA PRO A 59 9.99 -11.95 -4.34
C PRO A 59 9.51 -13.26 -3.71
N CYS A 60 9.02 -13.23 -2.47
CA CYS A 60 8.69 -14.42 -1.69
C CYS A 60 7.25 -14.47 -1.17
N LEU A 61 6.45 -13.45 -1.43
CA LEU A 61 5.04 -13.40 -1.03
C LEU A 61 4.16 -13.21 -2.26
N ALA A 62 3.09 -13.98 -2.34
CA ALA A 62 2.05 -13.79 -3.35
C ALA A 62 1.29 -12.47 -3.10
N GLU A 63 0.65 -11.93 -4.14
CA GLU A 63 -0.30 -10.84 -3.95
C GLU A 63 -1.44 -11.29 -3.03
N ALA A 64 -1.61 -10.59 -1.92
CA ALA A 64 -2.64 -10.85 -0.93
C ALA A 64 -3.03 -9.55 -0.23
N GLU A 65 -4.26 -9.51 0.31
CA GLU A 65 -4.75 -8.42 1.15
C GLU A 65 -4.97 -8.91 2.58
N ALA A 66 -4.61 -8.07 3.55
CA ALA A 66 -4.89 -8.27 4.97
C ALA A 66 -5.61 -7.04 5.53
N ARG A 67 -6.57 -7.27 6.43
CA ARG A 67 -7.29 -6.20 7.13
C ARG A 67 -6.69 -6.03 8.52
N PHE A 68 -6.59 -4.79 8.96
CA PHE A 68 -6.18 -4.41 10.32
C PHE A 68 -6.96 -3.17 10.73
N GLN A 69 -6.88 -2.77 12.00
CA GLN A 69 -7.48 -1.53 12.49
C GLN A 69 -6.46 -0.70 13.27
N ILE A 70 -6.71 0.60 13.35
CA ILE A 70 -5.89 1.54 14.12
C ILE A 70 -6.72 2.04 15.29
N LEU A 71 -6.31 1.68 16.50
CA LEU A 71 -6.93 2.04 17.77
C LEU A 71 -5.98 2.95 18.57
N GLY A 72 -6.41 3.39 19.77
CA GLY A 72 -5.61 4.26 20.63
C GLY A 72 -4.27 3.64 21.07
N GLU A 73 -4.22 2.31 21.18
CA GLU A 73 -3.03 1.54 21.51
C GLU A 73 -2.14 1.22 20.30
N GLY A 74 -2.60 1.49 19.07
CA GLY A 74 -1.85 1.29 17.83
C GLY A 74 -2.55 0.37 16.83
N VAL A 75 -1.75 -0.46 16.15
CA VAL A 75 -2.22 -1.41 15.11
C VAL A 75 -2.71 -2.69 15.78
N SER A 76 -3.97 -3.05 15.51
CA SER A 76 -4.63 -4.23 16.09
C SER A 76 -5.33 -5.05 14.99
N ASP A 77 -5.59 -6.33 15.27
CA ASP A 77 -6.43 -7.16 14.40
C ASP A 77 -7.86 -6.62 14.34
N VAL A 78 -8.51 -6.76 13.19
CA VAL A 78 -9.94 -6.45 13.05
C VAL A 78 -10.71 -7.47 13.88
N LYS A 79 -11.61 -6.99 14.74
CA LYS A 79 -12.56 -7.84 15.46
C LYS A 79 -13.76 -8.05 14.54
N ASP A 80 -14.18 -9.31 14.39
CA ASP A 80 -15.36 -9.67 13.58
C ASP A 80 -16.64 -8.93 14.04
#